data_AF-A0A1X7UN16-F1
#
_entry.id   AF-A0A1X7UN16-F1
#
_cell.length_a   1.000
_cell.length_b   1.000
_cell.length_c   1.000
_cell.angle_alpha   90.00
_cell.angle_beta   90.00
_cell.angle_gamma   90.00
#
_symmetry.space_group_name_H-M   'P 1'
#
loop_
_entity.id
_entity.type
_entity.pdbx_description
1 polymer ?
#
loop_
_entity_poly.entity_id
_entity_poly.type
_entity_poly.pdbx_seq_one_letter_code
_entity_poly.pdbx_strand_id
1 'polypeptide(L)' 'DFFNIVNLQRGVLGKVEQYYVKKEYQMLGAPHYHILLCIENAPVVGIDCPEELCSFIQDRITCHIPDNQYEIVFASMM' A
#
# COMPACT_ATOMS: atom_id res chain seq x y z
N ASP A 1 15.84 12.27 2.61
CA ASP A 1 14.56 12.38 1.88
C ASP A 1 13.55 11.42 2.51
N PHE A 2 12.28 11.79 2.65
CA PHE A 2 11.26 11.01 3.38
C PHE A 2 11.18 9.56 2.86
N PHE A 3 11.28 9.37 1.55
CA PHE A 3 11.24 8.04 0.92
C PHE A 3 12.54 7.24 1.04
N ASN A 4 13.68 7.87 1.35
CA ASN A 4 14.88 7.13 1.76
C ASN A 4 14.72 6.50 3.16
N ILE A 5 13.77 6.99 3.97
CA ILE A 5 13.41 6.47 5.30
C ILE A 5 12.22 5.49 5.20
N VAL A 6 11.25 5.76 4.31
CA VAL A 6 10.09 4.88 4.01
C VAL A 6 10.47 3.68 3.11
N ASN A 7 11.71 3.64 2.60
CA ASN A 7 12.40 2.38 2.31
C ASN A 7 12.50 1.59 3.63
N LEU A 8 11.38 0.98 4.01
CA LEU A 8 11.17 0.14 5.18
C LEU A 8 12.36 -0.77 5.35
N GLN A 9 12.80 -0.94 6.60
CA GLN A 9 13.78 -1.93 7.03
C GLN A 9 13.75 -3.14 6.09
N ARG A 10 14.79 -3.26 5.23
CA ARG A 10 15.03 -4.32 4.22
C ARG A 10 14.64 -4.07 2.74
N GLY A 11 14.16 -2.89 2.35
CA GLY A 11 13.94 -2.58 0.92
C GLY A 11 12.74 -3.31 0.30
N VAL A 12 11.74 -3.65 1.13
CA VAL A 12 10.57 -4.46 0.77
C VAL A 12 9.77 -3.87 -0.40
N LEU A 13 9.70 -2.55 -0.50
CA LEU A 13 8.92 -1.86 -1.54
C LEU A 13 9.69 -1.62 -2.85
N GLY A 14 11.02 -1.78 -2.88
CA GLY A 14 11.84 -1.46 -4.06
C GLY A 14 12.10 0.05 -4.24
N LYS A 15 12.72 0.42 -5.37
CA LYS A 15 13.05 1.82 -5.69
C LYS A 15 11.81 2.57 -6.14
N VAL A 16 11.55 3.74 -5.54
CA VAL A 16 10.42 4.61 -5.90
C VAL A 16 10.85 5.61 -6.97
N GLU A 17 10.15 5.65 -8.10
CA GLU A 17 10.37 6.64 -9.17
C GLU A 17 9.53 7.89 -8.96
N GLN A 18 8.26 7.71 -8.57
CA GLN A 18 7.30 8.79 -8.37
C GLN A 18 6.43 8.49 -7.16
N TYR A 19 5.94 9.55 -6.51
CA TYR A 19 5.01 9.41 -5.41
C TYR A 19 3.99 10.55 -5.41
N TYR A 20 2.84 10.27 -4.81
CA TYR A 20 1.81 11.25 -4.53
C TYR A 20 1.33 11.07 -3.09
N VAL A 21 1.22 12.17 -2.34
CA VAL A 21 0.73 12.17 -0.96
C VAL A 21 -0.50 13.05 -0.89
N LYS A 22 -1.59 12.51 -0.35
CA LYS A 22 -2.82 13.23 -0.08
C LYS A 22 -3.07 13.26 1.43
N LYS A 23 -3.26 14.45 1.97
CA LYS A 23 -3.74 14.64 3.34
C LYS A 23 -5.26 14.75 3.33
N GLU A 24 -5.90 13.93 4.12
CA GLU A 24 -7.32 13.95 4.44
C GLU A 24 -7.50 14.09 5.95
N TYR A 25 -8.72 14.32 6.40
CA TYR A 25 -9.05 14.38 7.82
C TYR A 25 -10.15 13.37 8.09
N GLN A 26 -9.89 12.42 9.00
CA GLN A 26 -10.90 11.48 9.48
C GLN A 26 -11.96 12.20 10.31
N MET A 27 -13.06 11.50 10.64
CA MET A 27 -14.02 12.00 11.62
C MET A 27 -13.28 12.39 12.90
N LEU A 28 -13.59 13.56 13.46
CA LEU A 28 -12.88 14.24 14.56
C LEU A 28 -11.62 15.03 14.16
N GLY A 29 -11.34 15.21 12.87
CA GLY A 29 -10.30 16.13 12.39
C GLY A 29 -8.88 15.60 12.54
N ALA A 30 -8.70 14.31 12.81
CA ALA A 30 -7.39 13.68 12.84
C ALA A 30 -6.82 13.60 11.41
N PRO A 31 -5.57 14.01 11.16
CA PRO A 31 -4.97 13.93 9.83
C PRO A 31 -4.74 12.48 9.42
N HIS A 32 -5.21 12.13 8.23
CA HIS A 32 -5.06 10.83 7.59
C HIS A 32 -4.33 10.99 6.26
N TYR A 33 -3.25 10.25 6.05
CA TYR A 33 -2.42 10.41 4.85
C TYR A 33 -2.55 9.18 3.96
N HIS A 34 -2.97 9.40 2.73
CA HIS A 34 -2.86 8.42 1.65
C HIS A 34 -1.58 8.67 0.86
N ILE A 35 -0.88 7.60 0.51
CA ILE A 35 0.34 7.65 -0.30
C ILE A 35 0.16 6.69 -1.47
N LEU A 36 0.46 7.17 -2.68
CA LEU A 36 0.60 6.36 -3.88
C LEU A 36 2.07 6.36 -4.28
N LEU A 37 2.61 5.18 -4.59
CA LEU A 37 4.01 4.98 -4.99
C LEU A 37 4.06 4.32 -6.35
N CYS A 38 4.87 4.87 -7.26
CA CYS A 38 5.28 4.23 -8.49
C CYS A 38 6.65 3.60 -8.24
N ILE A 39 6.70 2.26 -8.22
CA ILE A 39 7.91 1.48 -7.97
C ILE A 39 8.54 1.11 -9.31
N GLU A 40 9.85 1.30 -9.42
CA GLU A 40 10.63 0.91 -10.60
C GLU A 40 10.47 -0.60 -10.87
N ASN A 41 10.17 -0.97 -12.12
CA ASN A 41 9.95 -2.36 -12.56
C ASN A 41 8.77 -3.10 -11.88
N ALA A 42 7.81 -2.38 -11.28
CA ALA A 42 6.58 -3.02 -10.85
C ALA A 42 5.74 -3.50 -12.06
N PRO A 43 5.07 -4.66 -11.96
CA PRO A 43 4.19 -5.16 -13.03
C PRO A 43 2.99 -4.23 -13.24
N VAL A 44 2.55 -4.13 -14.49
CA VAL A 44 1.47 -3.26 -14.95
C VAL A 44 0.20 -4.07 -15.19
N VAL A 45 -0.87 -3.66 -14.52
CA VAL A 45 -2.20 -4.29 -14.64
C VAL A 45 -2.68 -4.26 -16.09
N GLY A 46 -3.09 -5.41 -16.61
CA GLY A 46 -3.60 -5.55 -17.98
C GLY A 46 -2.53 -5.61 -19.08
N ILE A 47 -1.26 -5.51 -18.70
CA ILE A 47 -0.11 -5.70 -19.60
C ILE A 47 0.64 -6.98 -19.20
N ASP A 48 1.07 -7.05 -17.94
CA ASP A 48 1.86 -8.16 -17.44
C ASP A 48 1.00 -9.34 -16.99
N CYS A 49 1.66 -10.49 -16.85
CA CYS A 49 1.12 -11.75 -16.40
C CYS A 49 0.35 -11.61 -15.06
N PRO A 50 -0.91 -12.08 -14.96
CA PRO A 50 -1.67 -12.01 -13.71
C PRO A 50 -0.97 -12.69 -12.53
N GLU A 51 -0.28 -13.80 -12.75
CA GLU A 51 0.42 -14.53 -11.69
C GLU A 51 1.60 -13.73 -11.12
N GLU A 52 2.36 -13.07 -11.99
CA GLU A 52 3.47 -12.17 -11.59
C GLU A 52 2.95 -10.97 -10.82
N LEU A 53 1.86 -10.35 -11.30
CA LEU A 53 1.18 -9.26 -10.61
C LEU A 53 0.70 -9.68 -9.22
N CYS A 54 0.03 -10.85 -9.12
CA CYS A 54 -0.47 -11.37 -7.85
C CYS A 54 0.67 -11.65 -6.86
N SER A 55 1.74 -12.30 -7.31
CA SER A 55 2.91 -12.58 -6.47
C SER A 55 3.57 -11.29 -6.00
N PHE A 56 3.75 -10.32 -6.91
CA PHE A 56 4.36 -9.03 -6.58
C PHE A 56 3.60 -8.29 -5.47
N ILE A 57 2.27 -8.29 -5.54
CA ILE A 57 1.38 -7.70 -4.54
C ILE A 57 1.44 -8.49 -3.23
N GLN A 58 1.31 -9.82 -3.30
CA GLN A 58 1.26 -10.69 -2.13
C GLN A 58 2.54 -10.63 -1.29
N ASP A 59 3.71 -10.49 -1.93
CA ASP A 59 5.01 -10.39 -1.26
C ASP A 59 5.18 -9.08 -0.45
N ARG A 60 4.35 -8.06 -0.74
CA ARG A 60 4.49 -6.70 -0.20
C ARG A 60 3.33 -6.26 0.69
N ILE A 61 2.18 -6.92 0.61
CA ILE A 61 1.04 -6.67 1.50
C ILE A 61 1.38 -7.17 2.91
N THR A 62 1.30 -6.27 3.89
CA THR A 62 1.49 -6.60 5.32
C THR A 62 0.17 -6.70 6.09
N CYS A 63 -0.90 -6.11 5.56
CA CYS A 63 -2.22 -6.13 6.16
C CYS A 63 -2.92 -7.45 5.82
N HIS A 64 -3.43 -8.14 6.83
CA HIS A 64 -4.15 -9.39 6.67
C HIS A 64 -5.56 -9.22 7.22
N ILE A 65 -6.54 -9.79 6.53
CA ILE A 65 -7.90 -9.89 7.06
C ILE A 65 -7.81 -10.84 8.26
N PRO A 66 -8.25 -10.44 9.46
CA PRO A 66 -8.24 -11.33 10.61
C PRO A 66 -9.18 -12.52 10.38
N ASP A 67 -8.78 -13.70 10.84
CA ASP A 67 -9.63 -14.90 10.79
C ASP A 67 -10.95 -14.65 11.52
N ASN A 68 -12.03 -15.22 10.97
CA ASN A 68 -13.47 -14.92 11.08
C ASN A 68 -14.09 -14.66 12.47
N GLN A 69 -13.51 -13.77 13.29
CA GLN A 69 -13.99 -13.46 14.63
C GLN A 69 -14.66 -12.08 14.71
N TYR A 70 -14.42 -11.18 13.75
CA TYR A 70 -15.02 -9.83 13.76
C TYR A 70 -15.24 -9.28 12.33
N GLU A 71 -16.31 -9.73 11.66
CA GLU A 71 -16.81 -9.18 10.37
C GLU A 71 -17.21 -7.69 10.43
N ILE A 72 -17.23 -7.06 11.62
CA ILE A 72 -17.93 -5.79 11.84
C ILE A 72 -17.02 -4.55 11.66
N VAL A 73 -15.70 -4.68 11.58
CA VAL A 73 -14.81 -3.50 11.59
C VAL A 73 -14.59 -2.87 10.20
N PHE A 74 -14.76 -3.62 9.11
CA PHE A 74 -14.47 -3.13 7.76
C PHE A 74 -15.47 -2.10 7.24
N ALA A 75 -16.72 -2.10 7.73
CA ALA A 75 -17.74 -1.17 7.28
C ALA A 75 -17.60 0.25 7.87
N SER A 76 -16.73 0.47 8.86
CA SER A 76 -16.58 1.79 9.51
C SER A 76 -15.34 2.58 9.08
N MET A 77 -14.52 2.04 8.16
CA MET A 77 -13.27 2.68 7.70
C MET A 77 -13.32 3.15 6.23
N MET A 78 -14.47 3.04 5.56
CA MET A 78 -14.75 3.66 4.26
C MET A 78 -15.64 4.89 4.41
#